data_AF-A0A026WQ50-F1
#
_entry.id   AF-A0A026WQ50-F1
#
_cell.length_a   1.000
_cell.length_b   1.000
_cell.length_c   1.000
_cell.angle_alpha   90.00
_cell.angle_beta   90.00
_cell.angle_gamma   90.00
#
_symmetry.space_group_name_H-M   'P 1'
#
loop_
_entity.id
_entity.type
_entity.pdbx_description
1 polymer ?
#
loop_
_entity_poly.entity_id
_entity_poly.type
_entity_poly.pdbx_seq_one_letter_code
_entity_poly.pdbx_strand_id
1 'polypeptide(L)'
;MGCNTSKESVQPAVDEAKEGDSVKNGDISKAAEGDTAKAESSDKENEKDEEEEKEKKAAATKIQAAFRGHNVRKSLRVPDQTRSEEASSEPTKEQLQEEFPADNQELCDAAAKIQATFRSHMSRKDQAAAAVKSAMNTVESATAKMEEKMQDAVHELEGIDLADPDLHKAATKIQASFRGHKVRQEVNIHTTADESKK
;
A
#
# COMPACT_ATOMS: atom_id res chain seq x y z
N MET A 1 -13.69 -29.19 -0.59
CA MET A 1 -12.26 -29.58 -0.48
C MET A 1 -11.63 -28.62 0.49
N GLY A 2 -11.37 -29.10 1.70
CA GLY A 2 -10.87 -28.28 2.81
C GLY A 2 -9.39 -28.01 2.66
N CYS A 3 -9.00 -26.76 2.92
CA CYS A 3 -7.61 -26.36 3.07
C CYS A 3 -7.13 -26.81 4.45
N ASN A 4 -6.13 -27.71 4.49
CA ASN A 4 -5.38 -28.03 5.70
C ASN A 4 -3.99 -27.39 5.58
N THR A 5 -3.72 -26.44 6.48
CA THR A 5 -2.39 -25.92 6.82
C THR A 5 -1.96 -26.58 8.13
N SER A 6 -0.71 -27.06 8.25
CA SER A 6 0.04 -27.17 9.53
C SER A 6 1.42 -27.81 9.41
N LYS A 7 2.30 -27.34 10.32
CA LYS A 7 3.62 -27.84 10.82
C LYS A 7 4.85 -27.22 10.14
N GLU A 8 5.57 -26.27 10.73
CA GLU A 8 6.26 -26.16 12.04
C GLU A 8 7.44 -27.14 12.19
N SER A 9 8.65 -26.59 12.35
CA SER A 9 9.89 -27.17 12.93
C SER A 9 10.92 -26.04 13.05
N VAL A 10 11.10 -25.38 14.21
CA VAL A 10 12.07 -25.65 15.32
C VAL A 10 13.54 -25.26 15.00
N GLN A 11 14.07 -24.31 15.78
CA GLN A 11 15.46 -23.83 15.85
C GLN A 11 16.41 -24.84 16.54
N PRO A 12 17.77 -24.67 16.56
CA PRO A 12 18.48 -23.89 17.61
C PRO A 12 19.80 -23.20 17.12
N ALA A 13 20.23 -22.01 17.56
CA ALA A 13 20.95 -21.57 18.79
C ALA A 13 22.47 -21.34 18.62
N VAL A 14 23.00 -20.37 19.42
CA VAL A 14 24.41 -20.07 19.85
C VAL A 14 25.31 -19.30 18.85
N ASP A 15 26.20 -18.36 19.18
CA ASP A 15 26.89 -17.94 20.43
C ASP A 15 27.43 -16.49 20.31
N GLU A 16 27.66 -15.85 21.46
CA GLU A 16 28.38 -14.58 21.65
C GLU A 16 29.89 -14.68 21.34
N ALA A 17 30.55 -13.58 20.92
CA ALA A 17 31.79 -13.02 21.51
C ALA A 17 32.67 -12.17 20.57
N LYS A 18 33.01 -10.97 21.08
CA LYS A 18 34.30 -10.23 21.03
C LYS A 18 34.79 -9.51 19.75
N GLU A 19 34.68 -8.19 19.84
CA GLU A 19 35.78 -7.19 20.00
C GLU A 19 37.19 -7.55 19.47
N GLY A 20 37.74 -6.68 18.60
CA GLY A 20 39.14 -6.72 18.19
C GLY A 20 39.50 -5.76 17.06
N ASP A 21 39.84 -4.53 17.42
CA ASP A 21 40.53 -3.51 16.62
C ASP A 21 41.84 -4.03 16.01
N SER A 22 42.13 -3.71 14.73
CA SER A 22 43.45 -3.20 14.34
C SER A 22 43.52 -2.82 12.85
N VAL A 23 43.79 -1.54 12.66
CA VAL A 23 44.35 -0.89 11.49
C VAL A 23 45.58 -1.64 10.94
N LYS A 24 45.66 -1.84 9.62
CA LYS A 24 46.88 -1.58 8.82
C LYS A 24 46.61 -1.61 7.32
N ASN A 25 46.71 -0.42 6.72
CA ASN A 25 46.91 -0.21 5.31
C ASN A 25 48.28 -0.69 4.86
N GLY A 26 48.35 -1.21 3.64
CA GLY A 26 49.47 -1.06 2.73
C GLY A 26 50.50 -2.19 2.74
N ASP A 27 50.40 -3.10 1.76
CA ASP A 27 51.52 -3.28 0.84
C ASP A 27 51.04 -3.80 -0.52
N ILE A 28 51.83 -3.48 -1.53
CA ILE A 28 51.55 -3.42 -2.94
C ILE A 28 52.34 -4.55 -3.59
N SER A 29 51.79 -5.14 -4.65
CA SER A 29 52.50 -5.79 -5.77
C SER A 29 52.80 -7.30 -5.69
N LYS A 30 52.03 -8.02 -6.51
CA LYS A 30 52.47 -8.64 -7.79
C LYS A 30 53.32 -9.94 -7.73
N ALA A 31 52.68 -10.97 -8.29
CA ALA A 31 53.15 -12.00 -9.23
C ALA A 31 53.42 -13.42 -8.73
N ALA A 32 52.69 -14.32 -9.41
CA ALA A 32 53.13 -15.60 -10.01
C ALA A 32 53.04 -16.91 -9.19
N GLU A 33 52.00 -17.66 -9.57
CA GLU A 33 51.88 -19.11 -9.80
C GLU A 33 51.87 -20.12 -8.63
N GLY A 34 50.89 -21.03 -8.66
CA GLY A 34 50.87 -22.24 -7.84
C GLY A 34 49.50 -22.89 -7.62
N ASP A 35 48.99 -23.53 -8.66
CA ASP A 35 48.21 -24.80 -8.71
C ASP A 35 47.07 -25.12 -7.70
N THR A 36 45.87 -25.23 -8.29
CA THR A 36 44.74 -26.15 -8.02
C THR A 36 44.48 -26.70 -6.61
N ALA A 37 43.33 -26.34 -6.04
CA ALA A 37 42.25 -27.29 -5.68
C ALA A 37 41.04 -26.57 -5.09
N LYS A 38 39.85 -27.16 -5.34
CA LYS A 38 38.56 -26.89 -4.70
C LYS A 38 37.65 -25.87 -5.38
N ALA A 39 37.22 -26.28 -6.58
CA ALA A 39 35.87 -26.04 -7.07
C ALA A 39 34.83 -26.39 -6.00
N GLU A 40 33.68 -25.71 -6.05
CA GLU A 40 32.50 -25.78 -5.15
C GLU A 40 32.34 -24.55 -4.21
N SER A 41 32.19 -23.35 -4.78
CA SER A 41 31.41 -22.25 -4.16
C SER A 41 31.05 -21.09 -5.10
N SER A 42 31.62 -21.00 -6.31
CA SER A 42 31.59 -19.79 -7.15
C SER A 42 30.34 -19.56 -8.02
N ASP A 43 29.32 -20.42 -7.96
CA ASP A 43 28.24 -20.39 -8.98
C ASP A 43 27.04 -19.50 -8.60
N LYS A 44 26.82 -19.23 -7.31
CA LYS A 44 25.64 -18.46 -6.84
C LYS A 44 25.83 -16.94 -6.76
N GLU A 45 27.05 -16.47 -6.57
CA GLU A 45 27.35 -15.03 -6.48
C GLU A 45 27.41 -14.39 -7.86
N ASN A 46 27.93 -15.13 -8.85
CA ASN A 46 28.08 -14.66 -10.23
C ASN A 46 26.72 -14.47 -10.94
N GLU A 47 25.73 -15.34 -10.68
CA GLU A 47 24.39 -15.22 -11.25
C GLU A 47 23.64 -13.98 -10.75
N LYS A 48 23.82 -13.62 -9.47
CA LYS A 48 23.13 -12.49 -8.84
C LYS A 48 23.70 -11.15 -9.30
N ASP A 49 25.02 -11.07 -9.44
CA ASP A 49 25.70 -9.88 -9.96
C ASP A 49 25.36 -9.64 -11.45
N GLU A 50 25.22 -10.72 -12.23
CA GLU A 50 24.75 -10.63 -13.62
C GLU A 50 23.30 -10.15 -13.74
N GLU A 51 22.42 -10.61 -12.84
CA GLU A 51 21.01 -10.21 -12.82
C GLU A 51 20.87 -8.73 -12.45
N GLU A 52 21.60 -8.26 -11.44
CA GLU A 52 21.66 -6.84 -11.10
C GLU A 52 22.23 -5.97 -12.24
N GLU A 53 23.24 -6.47 -12.97
CA GLU A 53 23.80 -5.73 -14.11
C GLU A 53 22.78 -5.65 -15.28
N LYS A 54 22.04 -6.73 -15.53
CA LYS A 54 20.95 -6.75 -16.53
C LYS A 54 19.84 -5.78 -16.16
N GLU A 55 19.45 -5.71 -14.88
CA GLU A 55 18.47 -4.74 -14.38
C GLU A 55 18.97 -3.30 -14.51
N LYS A 56 20.23 -3.03 -14.17
CA LYS A 56 20.86 -1.70 -14.34
C LYS A 56 20.87 -1.27 -15.81
N LYS A 57 21.18 -2.19 -16.74
CA LYS A 57 21.13 -1.95 -18.20
C LYS A 57 19.69 -1.70 -18.69
N ALA A 58 18.72 -2.46 -18.20
CA ALA A 58 17.31 -2.27 -18.54
C ALA A 58 16.78 -0.93 -18.03
N ALA A 59 17.10 -0.56 -16.78
CA ALA A 59 16.75 0.72 -16.19
C ALA A 59 17.38 1.90 -16.94
N ALA A 60 18.68 1.80 -17.27
CA ALA A 60 19.37 2.81 -18.08
C ALA A 60 18.70 2.99 -19.45
N THR A 61 18.34 1.89 -20.12
CA THR A 61 17.63 1.91 -21.39
C THR A 61 16.27 2.59 -21.27
N LYS A 62 15.53 2.32 -20.18
CA LYS A 62 14.23 2.96 -19.89
C LYS A 62 14.36 4.47 -19.70
N ILE A 63 15.37 4.91 -18.95
CA ILE A 63 15.67 6.33 -18.73
C ILE A 63 16.07 7.01 -20.05
N GLN A 64 16.96 6.38 -20.84
CA GLN A 64 17.39 6.90 -22.13
C GLN A 64 16.24 7.01 -23.13
N ALA A 65 15.39 5.99 -23.23
CA ALA A 65 14.20 6.00 -24.07
C ALA A 65 13.21 7.08 -23.64
N ALA A 66 12.96 7.22 -22.33
CA ALA A 66 12.09 8.25 -21.78
C ALA A 66 12.64 9.66 -22.07
N PHE A 67 13.95 9.88 -21.89
CA PHE A 67 14.61 11.15 -22.15
C PHE A 67 14.61 11.52 -23.64
N ARG A 68 14.97 10.58 -24.53
CA ARG A 68 14.90 10.78 -25.98
C ARG A 68 13.48 11.13 -26.41
N GLY A 69 12.48 10.40 -25.90
CA GLY A 69 11.07 10.69 -26.17
C GLY A 69 10.62 12.05 -25.62
N HIS A 70 11.06 12.41 -24.42
CA HIS A 70 10.76 13.72 -23.83
C HIS A 70 11.37 14.86 -24.67
N ASN A 71 12.61 14.72 -25.14
CA ASN A 71 13.24 15.74 -25.98
C ASN A 71 12.53 15.90 -27.32
N VAL A 72 12.14 14.80 -27.99
CA VAL A 72 11.35 14.87 -29.22
C VAL A 72 9.99 15.53 -28.95
N ARG A 73 9.29 15.14 -27.88
CA ARG A 73 8.01 15.77 -27.50
C ARG A 73 8.19 17.24 -27.15
N LYS A 74 9.30 17.63 -26.53
CA LYS A 74 9.61 19.02 -26.16
C LYS A 74 10.00 19.86 -27.38
N SER A 75 10.73 19.31 -28.34
CA SER A 75 11.07 20.01 -29.60
C SER A 75 9.87 20.16 -30.52
N LEU A 76 8.94 19.18 -30.51
CA LEU A 76 7.66 19.25 -31.22
C LEU A 76 6.60 20.03 -30.46
N ARG A 77 6.84 20.35 -29.17
CA ARG A 77 5.93 21.17 -28.38
C ARG A 77 6.07 22.61 -28.85
N VAL A 78 5.26 22.96 -29.83
CA VAL A 78 4.95 24.34 -30.17
C VAL A 78 4.43 25.00 -28.89
N PRO A 79 5.06 26.09 -28.38
CA PRO A 79 4.50 26.85 -27.27
C PRO A 79 3.09 27.29 -27.66
N ASP A 80 2.17 27.30 -26.71
CA ASP A 80 0.75 27.63 -26.94
C ASP A 80 0.56 29.02 -27.61
N GLN A 81 1.60 29.85 -27.61
CA GLN A 81 1.65 31.13 -28.33
C GLN A 81 1.89 31.00 -29.84
N THR A 82 2.68 30.05 -30.35
CA THR A 82 2.92 29.87 -31.80
C THR A 82 2.03 28.80 -32.44
N ARG A 83 1.19 28.12 -31.65
CA ARG A 83 0.03 27.39 -32.17
C ARG A 83 -1.07 28.32 -32.71
N SER A 84 -0.82 29.63 -32.71
CA SER A 84 -1.73 30.66 -33.22
C SER A 84 -1.35 31.22 -34.60
N GLU A 85 -0.31 30.72 -35.29
CA GLU A 85 0.12 31.39 -36.55
C GLU A 85 0.24 30.50 -37.80
N GLU A 86 0.38 29.17 -37.72
CA GLU A 86 0.44 28.33 -38.95
C GLU A 86 -0.49 27.09 -38.95
N ALA A 87 -1.41 27.02 -37.99
CA ALA A 87 -2.54 26.08 -37.97
C ALA A 87 -3.78 26.72 -37.29
N SER A 88 -3.95 28.03 -37.46
CA SER A 88 -4.77 28.90 -36.61
C SER A 88 -5.80 29.73 -37.37
N SER A 89 -6.35 29.23 -38.47
CA SER A 89 -7.77 29.53 -38.63
C SER A 89 -8.46 28.70 -37.55
N GLU A 90 -8.66 29.28 -36.36
CA GLU A 90 -9.82 28.86 -35.55
C GLU A 90 -10.98 28.84 -36.55
N PRO A 91 -11.60 27.66 -36.77
CA PRO A 91 -12.67 27.57 -37.75
C PRO A 91 -13.68 28.64 -37.38
N THR A 92 -13.97 29.51 -38.34
CA THR A 92 -14.83 30.65 -38.09
C THR A 92 -16.17 30.10 -37.63
N LYS A 93 -16.88 30.82 -36.76
CA LYS A 93 -18.17 30.33 -36.24
C LYS A 93 -19.10 29.91 -37.38
N GLU A 94 -19.06 30.61 -38.52
CA GLU A 94 -19.79 30.25 -39.72
C GLU A 94 -19.38 28.89 -40.32
N GLN A 95 -18.08 28.58 -40.38
CA GLN A 95 -17.57 27.30 -40.89
C GLN A 95 -17.98 26.12 -39.99
N LEU A 96 -17.95 26.32 -38.67
CA LEU A 96 -18.46 25.35 -37.70
C LEU A 96 -19.98 25.15 -37.82
N GLN A 97 -20.72 26.22 -38.10
CA GLN A 97 -22.18 26.16 -38.29
C GLN A 97 -22.54 25.42 -39.58
N GLU A 98 -21.69 25.54 -40.62
CA GLU A 98 -21.85 24.84 -41.90
C GLU A 98 -21.53 23.34 -41.78
N GLU A 99 -20.50 22.98 -40.99
CA GLU A 99 -20.10 21.59 -40.74
C GLU A 99 -21.00 20.88 -39.71
N PHE A 100 -21.53 21.62 -38.73
CA PHE A 100 -22.45 21.16 -37.69
C PHE A 100 -23.77 21.96 -37.72
N PRO A 101 -24.61 21.77 -38.73
CA PRO A 101 -25.88 22.47 -38.82
C PRO A 101 -26.78 22.12 -37.63
N ALA A 102 -27.35 23.15 -36.99
CA ALA A 102 -28.21 22.99 -35.81
C ALA A 102 -29.52 22.24 -36.11
N ASP A 103 -29.91 22.16 -37.38
CA ASP A 103 -31.10 21.44 -37.83
C ASP A 103 -30.83 19.94 -38.03
N ASN A 104 -29.57 19.50 -37.92
CA ASN A 104 -29.23 18.08 -37.99
C ASN A 104 -29.52 17.41 -36.64
N GLN A 105 -30.69 16.79 -36.57
CA GLN A 105 -31.19 16.09 -35.40
C GLN A 105 -30.22 15.04 -34.86
N GLU A 106 -29.54 14.29 -35.74
CA GLU A 106 -28.59 13.25 -35.31
C GLU A 106 -27.36 13.83 -34.60
N LEU A 107 -26.84 14.96 -35.09
CA LEU A 107 -25.73 15.67 -34.44
C LEU A 107 -26.14 16.24 -33.09
N CYS A 108 -27.33 16.84 -33.00
CA CYS A 108 -27.87 17.35 -31.74
C CYS A 108 -28.08 16.24 -30.71
N ASP A 109 -28.65 15.11 -31.11
CA ASP A 109 -28.90 13.96 -30.23
C ASP A 109 -27.58 13.32 -29.75
N ALA A 110 -26.60 13.20 -30.65
CA ALA A 110 -25.26 12.73 -30.29
C ALA A 110 -24.56 13.68 -29.29
N ALA A 111 -24.61 14.99 -29.55
CA ALA A 111 -24.04 15.99 -28.64
C ALA A 111 -24.72 15.96 -27.26
N ALA A 112 -26.05 15.90 -27.23
CA ALA A 112 -26.81 15.79 -25.98
C ALA A 112 -26.43 14.52 -25.20
N LYS A 113 -26.25 13.38 -25.89
CA LYS A 113 -25.80 12.13 -25.28
C LYS A 113 -24.40 12.23 -24.69
N ILE A 114 -23.45 12.85 -25.39
CA ILE A 114 -22.08 13.07 -24.89
C ILE A 114 -22.08 13.98 -23.66
N GLN A 115 -22.85 15.08 -23.70
CA GLN A 115 -22.97 16.00 -22.57
C GLN A 115 -23.60 15.32 -21.35
N ALA A 116 -24.65 14.52 -21.57
CA ALA A 116 -25.33 13.78 -20.51
C ALA A 116 -24.40 12.73 -19.86
N THR A 117 -23.67 11.96 -20.66
CA THR A 117 -22.72 10.96 -20.12
C THR A 117 -21.59 11.62 -19.35
N PHE A 118 -21.05 12.74 -19.83
CA PHE A 118 -20.00 13.50 -19.15
C PHE A 118 -20.47 14.07 -17.81
N ARG A 119 -21.63 14.75 -17.80
CA ARG A 119 -22.23 15.28 -16.55
C ARG A 119 -22.44 14.18 -15.52
N SER A 120 -22.94 13.03 -15.99
CA SER A 120 -23.17 11.86 -15.15
C SER A 120 -21.87 11.23 -14.63
N HIS A 121 -20.83 11.16 -15.47
CA HIS A 121 -19.50 10.68 -15.07
C HIS A 121 -18.88 11.57 -13.98
N MET A 122 -18.97 12.90 -14.12
CA MET A 122 -18.45 13.81 -13.11
C MET A 122 -19.18 13.66 -11.78
N SER A 123 -20.52 13.61 -11.79
CA SER A 123 -21.29 13.38 -10.56
C SER A 123 -20.94 12.05 -9.88
N ARG A 124 -20.79 10.96 -10.66
CA ARG A 124 -20.37 9.66 -10.10
C ARG A 124 -18.96 9.70 -9.54
N LYS A 125 -18.03 10.39 -10.20
CA LYS A 125 -16.66 10.54 -9.73
C LYS A 125 -16.59 11.31 -8.42
N ASP A 126 -17.35 12.39 -8.29
CA ASP A 126 -17.42 13.19 -7.07
C ASP A 126 -18.07 12.41 -5.91
N GLN A 127 -19.15 11.68 -6.19
CA GLN A 127 -19.80 10.81 -5.20
C GLN A 127 -18.88 9.66 -4.76
N ALA A 128 -18.16 9.03 -5.69
CA ALA A 128 -17.19 7.99 -5.36
C ALA A 128 -16.05 8.55 -4.50
N ALA A 129 -15.52 9.73 -4.85
CA ALA A 129 -14.49 10.40 -4.05
C ALA A 129 -15.01 10.79 -2.65
N ALA A 130 -16.24 11.28 -2.53
CA ALA A 130 -16.87 11.61 -1.25
C ALA A 130 -17.13 10.36 -0.38
N ALA A 131 -17.60 9.26 -0.99
CA ALA A 131 -17.83 8.00 -0.29
C ALA A 131 -16.51 7.41 0.24
N VAL A 132 -15.44 7.42 -0.57
CA VAL A 132 -14.10 6.98 -0.14
C VAL A 132 -13.58 7.85 1.02
N LYS A 133 -13.70 9.17 0.93
CA LYS A 133 -13.31 10.07 2.03
C LYS A 133 -14.13 9.85 3.30
N SER A 134 -15.43 9.63 3.18
CA SER A 134 -16.29 9.34 4.32
C SER A 134 -15.91 8.02 4.99
N ALA A 135 -15.68 6.96 4.19
CA ALA A 135 -15.21 5.67 4.70
C ALA A 135 -13.85 5.81 5.40
N MET A 136 -12.91 6.53 4.80
CA MET A 136 -11.59 6.78 5.39
C MET A 136 -11.70 7.51 6.74
N ASN A 137 -12.50 8.57 6.84
CA ASN A 137 -12.73 9.27 8.10
C ASN A 137 -13.37 8.37 9.18
N THR A 138 -14.28 7.48 8.81
CA THR A 138 -14.89 6.53 9.78
C THR A 138 -13.88 5.53 10.30
N VAL A 139 -12.99 5.01 9.43
CA VAL A 139 -11.92 4.11 9.84
C VAL A 139 -10.93 4.86 10.72
N GLU A 140 -10.52 6.07 10.35
CA GLU A 140 -9.57 6.90 11.10
C GLU A 140 -10.11 7.27 12.49
N SER A 141 -11.41 7.59 12.60
CA SER A 141 -12.05 7.81 13.90
C SER A 141 -12.13 6.53 14.74
N ALA A 142 -12.40 5.38 14.12
CA ALA A 142 -12.43 4.11 14.83
C ALA A 142 -11.03 3.69 15.31
N THR A 143 -10.00 3.87 14.49
CA THR A 143 -8.61 3.60 14.86
C THR A 143 -8.14 4.53 15.97
N ALA A 144 -8.44 5.83 15.90
CA ALA A 144 -8.10 6.78 16.96
C ALA A 144 -8.76 6.39 18.30
N LYS A 145 -10.04 5.95 18.28
CA LYS A 145 -10.72 5.48 19.50
C LYS A 145 -10.15 4.17 20.06
N MET A 146 -9.65 3.27 19.21
CA MET A 146 -8.98 2.06 19.67
C MET A 146 -7.61 2.38 20.26
N GLU A 147 -6.88 3.28 19.63
CA GLU A 147 -5.57 3.73 20.10
C GLU A 147 -5.67 4.48 21.43
N GLU A 148 -6.65 5.37 21.58
CA GLU A 148 -6.94 6.05 22.86
C GLU A 148 -7.19 5.05 23.99
N LYS A 149 -8.06 4.05 23.76
CA LYS A 149 -8.34 3.00 24.75
C LYS A 149 -7.13 2.11 25.04
N MET A 150 -6.28 1.88 24.04
CA MET A 150 -5.05 1.11 24.23
C MET A 150 -4.05 1.89 25.07
N GLN A 151 -3.88 3.19 24.81
CA GLN A 151 -3.00 4.06 25.59
C GLN A 151 -3.49 4.20 27.04
N ASP A 152 -4.81 4.35 27.24
CA ASP A 152 -5.42 4.40 28.58
C ASP A 152 -5.18 3.09 29.35
N ALA A 153 -5.39 1.94 28.70
CA ALA A 153 -5.08 0.63 29.30
C ALA A 153 -3.58 0.47 29.62
N VAL A 154 -2.69 0.93 28.74
CA VAL A 154 -1.23 0.89 28.98
C VAL A 154 -0.86 1.77 30.17
N HIS A 155 -1.45 2.96 30.28
CA HIS A 155 -1.22 3.87 31.41
C HIS A 155 -1.76 3.30 32.73
N GLU A 156 -2.93 2.67 32.74
CA GLU A 156 -3.45 1.97 33.95
C GLU A 156 -2.57 0.78 34.37
N LEU A 157 -1.91 0.12 33.42
CA LEU A 157 -1.01 -1.01 33.68
C LEU A 157 0.42 -0.56 34.01
N GLU A 158 0.72 0.74 33.94
CA GLU A 158 2.05 1.27 34.22
C GLU A 158 2.42 1.04 35.69
N GLY A 159 3.52 0.30 35.92
CA GLY A 159 3.98 -0.07 37.26
C GLY A 159 3.43 -1.39 37.82
N ILE A 160 2.59 -2.11 37.07
CA ILE A 160 2.13 -3.46 37.43
C ILE A 160 3.06 -4.51 36.79
N ASP A 161 3.60 -5.43 37.60
CA ASP A 161 4.40 -6.56 37.10
C ASP A 161 3.49 -7.65 36.51
N LEU A 162 3.42 -7.70 35.18
CA LEU A 162 2.66 -8.71 34.44
C LEU A 162 3.24 -10.13 34.56
N ALA A 163 4.46 -10.30 35.07
CA ALA A 163 5.04 -11.62 35.29
C ALA A 163 4.71 -12.20 36.67
N ASP A 164 4.09 -11.43 37.57
CA ASP A 164 3.77 -11.88 38.92
C ASP A 164 2.76 -13.05 38.91
N PRO A 165 3.13 -14.24 39.42
CA PRO A 165 2.23 -15.39 39.48
C PRO A 165 0.98 -15.15 40.36
N ASP A 166 1.05 -14.29 41.38
CA ASP A 166 -0.10 -14.02 42.25
C ASP A 166 -1.10 -13.06 41.58
N LEU A 167 -0.60 -12.07 40.82
CA LEU A 167 -1.42 -11.26 39.94
C LEU A 167 -2.19 -12.12 38.91
N HIS A 168 -1.51 -13.08 38.27
CA HIS A 168 -2.16 -14.00 37.32
C HIS A 168 -3.26 -14.86 37.96
N LYS A 169 -3.03 -15.39 39.17
CA LYS A 169 -4.05 -16.15 39.92
C LYS A 169 -5.27 -15.28 40.24
N ALA A 170 -5.06 -14.04 40.67
CA ALA A 170 -6.12 -13.09 40.97
C ALA A 170 -6.93 -12.72 39.71
N ALA A 171 -6.25 -12.38 38.61
CA ALA A 171 -6.86 -12.07 37.32
C ALA A 171 -7.73 -13.24 36.82
N THR A 172 -7.22 -14.47 36.90
CA THR A 172 -7.95 -15.68 36.50
C THR A 172 -9.25 -15.84 37.32
N LYS A 173 -9.21 -15.58 38.63
CA LYS A 173 -10.39 -15.66 39.50
C LYS A 173 -11.42 -14.58 39.15
N ILE A 174 -10.98 -13.36 38.86
CA ILE A 174 -11.84 -12.25 38.44
C ILE A 174 -12.50 -12.57 37.10
N GLN A 175 -11.74 -13.06 36.12
CA GLN A 175 -12.24 -13.44 34.80
C GLN A 175 -13.29 -14.57 34.88
N ALA A 176 -13.02 -15.62 35.67
CA ALA A 176 -13.96 -16.71 35.87
C ALA A 176 -15.27 -16.23 36.54
N SER A 177 -15.15 -15.38 37.56
CA SER A 177 -16.31 -14.79 38.24
C SER A 177 -17.15 -13.92 37.29
N PHE A 178 -16.49 -13.07 36.49
CA PHE A 178 -17.15 -12.18 35.52
C PHE A 178 -17.82 -12.96 34.39
N ARG A 179 -17.16 -13.99 33.84
CA ARG A 179 -17.77 -14.84 32.81
C ARG A 179 -19.01 -15.54 33.35
N GLY A 180 -18.96 -16.04 34.58
CA GLY A 180 -20.12 -16.59 35.27
C GLY A 180 -21.22 -15.55 35.50
N HIS A 181 -20.86 -14.33 35.91
CA HIS A 181 -21.81 -13.23 36.12
C HIS A 181 -22.54 -12.85 34.81
N LYS A 182 -21.82 -12.73 33.68
CA LYS A 182 -22.40 -12.47 32.35
C LYS A 182 -23.46 -13.50 31.98
N VAL A 183 -23.15 -14.80 32.12
CA VAL A 183 -24.10 -15.88 31.81
C VAL A 183 -25.34 -15.81 32.72
N ARG A 184 -25.14 -15.59 34.02
CA ARG A 184 -26.25 -15.46 34.98
C ARG A 184 -27.11 -14.23 34.69
N GLN A 185 -26.49 -13.12 34.29
CA GLN A 185 -27.20 -11.90 33.91
C GLN A 185 -28.07 -12.15 32.67
N GLU A 186 -27.53 -12.77 31.63
CA GLU A 186 -28.27 -13.13 30.42
C GLU A 186 -29.47 -14.05 30.74
N VAL A 187 -29.26 -15.10 31.54
CA VAL A 187 -30.33 -16.04 31.94
C VAL A 187 -31.40 -15.36 32.82
N ASN A 188 -31.02 -14.48 33.74
CA ASN A 188 -31.97 -13.74 34.57
C ASN A 188 -32.80 -12.73 33.75
N ILE A 189 -32.21 -12.10 32.74
CA ILE A 189 -32.94 -11.20 31.83
C ILE A 189 -33.95 -12.01 30.97
N HIS A 190 -33.57 -13.20 30.52
CA HIS A 190 -34.47 -14.04 29.72
C HIS A 190 -35.62 -14.65 30.52
N THR A 191 -35.41 -15.01 31.79
CA THR A 191 -36.46 -15.55 32.67
C THR A 191 -37.46 -14.49 33.12
N THR A 192 -37.00 -13.26 33.43
CA THR A 192 -37.90 -12.14 33.78
C THR A 192 -38.74 -11.62 32.61
N ALA A 193 -38.27 -11.79 31.36
CA ALA A 193 -39.01 -11.43 30.15
C ALA A 193 -40.10 -12.45 29.74
N ASP A 194 -40.01 -13.71 30.20
CA ASP A 194 -40.97 -14.78 29.88
C ASP A 194 -42.12 -14.82 30.91
N GLU A 195 -41.85 -14.54 32.19
CA GLU A 195 -42.89 -14.47 33.23
C GLU A 195 -43.80 -13.24 33.12
N SER A 196 -43.38 -12.18 32.44
CA SER A 196 -44.19 -10.97 32.19
C SER A 196 -45.14 -11.10 31.00
N LYS A 197 -45.16 -12.25 30.30
CA LYS A 197 -46.03 -12.55 29.16
C LYS A 197 -47.10 -13.61 29.43
N LYS A 198 -47.28 -14.06 30.68
CA LYS A 198 -48.27 -15.07 31.06
C LYS A 198 -49.43 -14.49 31.86
#